data_AF-A0A4Y8RH99-F1
#
_entry.id   AF-A0A4Y8RH99-F1
#
_cell.length_a   1.000
_cell.length_b   1.000
_cell.length_c   1.000
_cell.angle_alpha   90.00
_cell.angle_beta   90.00
_cell.angle_gamma   90.00
#
_symmetry.space_group_name_H-M   'P 1'
#
loop_
_entity.id
_entity.type
_entity.pdbx_description
1 polymer ?
#
loop_
_entity_poly.entity_id
_entity_poly.type
_entity_poly.pdbx_seq_one_letter_code
_entity_poly.pdbx_strand_id
1 'polypeptide(L)'
;MPSGFDPAAAMAGVGAAAEEEDEEDEVVAEEEPVEDHVDLDLVMDVPVTMQVVLGSSTMTVANILKLGRGAVVKLDTKVGEPVDVVVNGRIVARGEIVVIDKEEQRFGITLTDVAKPGTKLQARKSRAA
;
A
#
# COMPACT_ATOMS: atom_id res chain seq x y z
N MET A 1 -41.32 -62.26 -46.74
CA MET A 1 -41.66 -62.62 -45.34
C MET A 1 -41.68 -64.14 -45.24
N PRO A 2 -41.28 -64.80 -44.13
CA PRO A 2 -40.93 -64.29 -42.79
C PRO A 2 -39.53 -64.77 -42.31
N SER A 3 -38.81 -64.01 -41.49
CA SER A 3 -38.65 -64.12 -40.01
C SER A 3 -37.68 -65.22 -39.55
N GLY A 4 -36.78 -64.86 -38.61
CA GLY A 4 -36.21 -65.85 -37.69
C GLY A 4 -34.73 -65.64 -37.43
N PHE A 5 -34.42 -64.62 -36.63
CA PHE A 5 -33.19 -64.54 -35.86
C PHE A 5 -33.37 -65.43 -34.64
N ASP A 6 -32.43 -66.35 -34.38
CA ASP A 6 -32.25 -66.95 -33.06
C ASP A 6 -30.77 -66.88 -32.66
N PRO A 7 -30.40 -65.94 -31.76
CA PRO A 7 -29.03 -65.62 -31.38
C PRO A 7 -28.70 -66.19 -29.99
N ALA A 8 -28.70 -67.50 -29.80
CA ALA A 8 -28.30 -68.03 -28.50
C ALA A 8 -27.90 -69.50 -28.61
N ALA A 9 -26.59 -69.76 -28.53
CA ALA A 9 -25.97 -70.92 -27.89
C ALA A 9 -24.75 -71.44 -28.68
N ALA A 10 -23.57 -71.12 -28.16
CA ALA A 10 -22.37 -71.97 -27.98
C ALA A 10 -21.11 -71.18 -28.36
N MET A 11 -20.45 -70.45 -27.46
CA MET A 11 -19.49 -70.93 -26.45
C MET A 11 -18.47 -71.94 -26.99
N ALA A 12 -17.22 -71.50 -27.25
CA ALA A 12 -15.99 -71.99 -26.60
C ALA A 12 -14.70 -71.57 -27.34
N GLY A 13 -13.70 -71.07 -26.59
CA GLY A 13 -12.25 -71.15 -26.92
C GLY A 13 -11.65 -69.90 -27.57
N VAL A 14 -11.10 -68.94 -26.81
CA VAL A 14 -9.69 -68.84 -26.35
C VAL A 14 -8.68 -68.51 -27.46
N GLY A 15 -8.06 -67.33 -27.36
CA GLY A 15 -6.63 -67.17 -27.60
C GLY A 15 -6.17 -65.91 -28.35
N ALA A 16 -5.35 -65.11 -27.66
CA ALA A 16 -4.34 -64.14 -28.13
C ALA A 16 -4.87 -62.78 -28.64
N ALA A 17 -4.83 -61.71 -27.82
CA ALA A 17 -3.65 -60.90 -27.44
C ALA A 17 -3.38 -59.76 -28.43
N ALA A 18 -3.83 -58.55 -28.06
CA ALA A 18 -3.21 -57.27 -28.38
C ALA A 18 -3.93 -56.22 -27.52
N GLU A 19 -3.32 -55.91 -26.38
CA GLU A 19 -3.65 -54.75 -25.54
C GLU A 19 -3.06 -53.52 -26.24
N GLU A 20 -3.92 -52.60 -26.66
CA GLU A 20 -3.52 -51.20 -26.87
C GLU A 20 -4.42 -50.40 -25.93
N GLU A 21 -3.83 -50.07 -24.77
CA GLU A 21 -4.45 -49.34 -23.69
C GLU A 21 -4.59 -47.87 -24.11
N ASP A 22 -5.77 -47.33 -23.83
CA ASP A 22 -6.10 -45.91 -23.89
C ASP A 22 -5.12 -45.10 -23.01
N GLU A 23 -4.18 -44.39 -23.63
CA GLU A 23 -3.45 -43.30 -22.97
C GLU A 23 -4.35 -42.06 -22.97
N GLU A 24 -5.18 -41.96 -21.94
CA GLU A 24 -5.76 -40.69 -21.50
C GLU A 24 -4.61 -39.81 -21.02
N ASP A 25 -4.18 -38.87 -21.88
CA ASP A 25 -3.18 -37.86 -21.56
C ASP A 25 -3.74 -36.93 -20.47
N GLU A 26 -3.54 -37.29 -19.20
CA GLU A 26 -3.71 -36.38 -18.07
C GLU A 26 -2.71 -35.24 -18.23
N VAL A 27 -3.16 -34.14 -18.84
CA VAL A 27 -2.47 -32.85 -18.77
C VAL A 27 -2.52 -32.36 -17.32
N VAL A 28 -1.55 -32.79 -16.53
CA VAL A 28 -1.26 -32.21 -15.22
C VAL A 28 -0.84 -30.77 -15.49
N ALA A 29 -1.79 -29.85 -15.40
CA ALA A 29 -1.50 -28.44 -15.33
C ALA A 29 -0.74 -28.21 -14.03
N GLU A 30 0.59 -28.23 -14.12
CA GLU A 30 1.46 -27.67 -13.10
C GLU A 30 1.07 -26.20 -12.97
N GLU A 31 0.23 -25.89 -11.98
CA GLU A 31 -0.01 -24.53 -11.54
C GLU A 31 1.30 -24.03 -10.93
N GLU A 32 2.18 -23.52 -11.81
CA GLU A 32 3.31 -22.69 -11.44
C GLU A 32 2.79 -21.61 -10.49
N PRO A 33 3.38 -21.44 -9.29
CA PRO A 33 2.96 -20.39 -8.38
C PRO A 33 3.21 -19.07 -9.11
N VAL A 34 2.13 -18.35 -9.42
CA VAL A 34 2.23 -16.97 -9.88
C VAL A 34 2.80 -16.19 -8.70
N GLU A 35 4.12 -16.05 -8.68
CA GLU A 35 4.77 -15.11 -7.78
C GLU A 35 4.32 -13.73 -8.25
N ASP A 36 3.32 -13.18 -7.57
CA ASP A 36 2.97 -11.76 -7.63
C ASP A 36 4.16 -10.96 -7.06
N HIS A 37 5.24 -10.88 -7.82
CA HIS A 37 6.29 -9.88 -7.65
C HIS A 37 5.63 -8.56 -8.01
N VAL A 38 5.02 -7.94 -7.00
CA VAL A 38 4.63 -6.54 -7.11
C VAL A 38 5.92 -5.78 -7.35
N ASP A 39 6.13 -5.35 -8.60
CA ASP A 39 7.27 -4.54 -9.01
C ASP A 39 7.26 -3.27 -8.16
N LEU A 40 8.06 -3.28 -7.09
CA LEU A 40 8.20 -2.14 -6.18
C LEU A 40 8.66 -0.89 -6.93
N ASP A 41 9.38 -1.07 -8.05
CA ASP A 41 9.79 0.00 -8.96
C ASP A 41 8.59 0.81 -9.48
N LEU A 42 7.44 0.18 -9.76
CA LEU A 42 6.23 0.89 -10.20
C LEU A 42 5.61 1.75 -9.08
N VAL A 43 5.82 1.38 -7.82
CA VAL A 43 5.26 2.10 -6.65
C VAL A 43 6.13 3.28 -6.24
N MET A 44 7.44 3.26 -6.56
CA MET A 44 8.37 4.34 -6.19
C MET A 44 8.08 5.67 -6.88
N ASP A 45 7.46 5.64 -8.07
CA ASP A 45 7.14 6.83 -8.85
C ASP A 45 5.81 7.50 -8.44
N VAL A 46 5.10 6.93 -7.46
CA VAL A 46 3.81 7.47 -7.03
C VAL A 46 4.01 8.84 -6.35
N PRO A 47 3.43 9.93 -6.90
CA PRO A 47 3.61 11.26 -6.32
C PRO A 47 2.88 11.35 -4.97
N VAL A 48 3.58 11.85 -3.95
CA VAL A 48 3.03 12.05 -2.60
C VAL A 48 3.04 13.53 -2.23
N THR A 49 1.97 13.99 -1.58
CA THR A 49 1.91 15.35 -1.03
C THR A 49 2.63 15.40 0.32
N MET A 50 3.72 16.16 0.35
CA MET A 50 4.42 16.51 1.57
C MET A 50 4.03 17.93 2.01
N GLN A 51 3.72 18.08 3.29
CA GLN A 51 3.35 19.32 3.94
C GLN A 51 4.29 19.58 5.11
N VAL A 52 4.54 20.85 5.37
CA VAL A 52 5.43 21.27 6.44
C VAL A 52 4.60 22.13 7.37
N VAL A 53 4.48 21.68 8.60
CA VAL A 53 3.60 22.28 9.59
C VAL A 53 4.45 23.12 10.53
N LEU A 54 4.30 24.44 10.43
CA LEU A 54 4.93 25.38 11.37
C LEU A 54 4.37 25.16 12.79
N GLY A 55 3.07 24.89 12.91
CA GLY A 55 2.42 24.57 14.17
C GLY A 55 0.92 24.39 14.05
N SER A 56 0.32 23.75 15.05
CA SER A 56 -1.13 23.60 15.21
C SER A 56 -1.69 24.66 16.17
N SER A 57 -3.01 24.83 16.15
CA SER A 57 -3.74 25.55 17.20
C SER A 57 -5.15 24.99 17.30
N THR A 58 -5.60 24.63 18.50
CA THR A 58 -6.97 24.14 18.73
C THR A 58 -7.84 25.25 19.28
N MET A 59 -9.00 25.49 18.65
CA MET A 59 -9.93 26.53 19.08
C MET A 59 -11.38 26.11 18.86
N THR A 60 -12.31 26.81 19.52
CA THR A 60 -13.74 26.57 19.36
C THR A 60 -14.24 27.13 18.03
N VAL A 61 -15.32 26.55 17.49
CA VAL A 61 -15.98 27.02 16.26
C VAL A 61 -16.35 28.51 16.37
N ALA A 62 -16.80 28.94 17.55
CA ALA A 62 -17.14 30.34 17.81
C ALA A 62 -15.96 31.30 17.64
N ASN A 63 -14.72 30.85 17.95
CA ASN A 63 -13.53 31.67 17.76
C ASN A 63 -13.14 31.76 16.28
N ILE A 64 -13.28 30.67 15.52
CA ILE A 64 -13.03 30.65 14.06
C ILE A 64 -13.94 31.63 13.34
N LEU A 65 -15.24 31.65 13.67
CA LEU A 65 -16.21 32.58 13.07
C LEU A 65 -15.93 34.05 13.39
N LYS A 66 -15.18 34.33 14.46
CA LYS A 66 -14.75 35.69 14.84
C LYS A 66 -13.45 36.11 14.17
N LEU A 67 -12.72 35.19 13.51
CA LEU A 67 -11.49 35.54 12.81
C LEU A 67 -11.84 36.40 11.59
N GLY A 68 -11.34 37.63 11.60
CA GLY A 68 -11.43 38.57 10.50
C GLY A 68 -10.05 38.90 9.93
N ARG A 69 -10.00 39.86 9.01
CA ARG A 69 -8.74 40.38 8.50
C ARG A 69 -7.91 40.96 9.64
N GLY A 70 -6.65 40.55 9.74
CA GLY A 70 -5.72 40.99 10.78
C GLY A 70 -5.81 40.23 12.10
N ALA A 71 -6.62 39.17 12.20
CA ALA A 71 -6.63 38.32 13.39
C ALA A 71 -5.32 37.52 13.49
N VAL A 72 -4.70 37.54 14.68
CA VAL A 72 -3.47 36.80 14.97
C VAL A 72 -3.81 35.54 15.75
N VAL A 73 -3.48 34.38 15.19
CA VAL A 73 -3.67 33.07 15.83
C VAL A 73 -2.36 32.63 16.46
N LYS A 74 -2.41 32.27 17.75
CA LYS A 74 -1.27 31.69 18.45
C LYS A 74 -1.18 30.19 18.11
N LEU A 75 -0.01 29.75 17.70
CA LEU A 75 0.30 28.35 17.46
C LEU A 75 0.92 27.72 18.72
N ASP A 76 0.86 26.39 18.78
CA ASP A 76 1.38 25.60 19.90
C ASP A 76 2.92 25.46 19.86
N THR A 77 3.54 25.65 18.69
CA THR A 77 4.99 25.53 18.46
C THR A 77 5.76 26.74 18.99
N LYS A 78 6.90 26.50 19.64
CA LYS A 78 7.78 27.59 20.11
C LYS A 78 8.80 28.00 19.05
N VAL A 79 9.27 29.24 19.16
CA VAL A 79 10.35 29.76 18.32
C VAL A 79 11.62 28.95 18.56
N GLY A 80 12.19 28.39 17.49
CA GLY A 80 13.40 27.57 17.55
C GLY A 80 13.15 26.08 17.75
N GLU A 81 11.90 25.62 17.86
CA GLU A 81 11.59 24.20 17.77
C GLU A 81 11.61 23.72 16.31
N PRO A 82 12.05 22.47 16.05
CA PRO A 82 11.99 21.92 14.71
C PRO A 82 10.54 21.80 14.24
N VAL A 83 10.31 22.06 12.97
CA VAL A 83 9.00 21.92 12.33
C VAL A 83 8.72 20.48 11.94
N ASP A 84 7.45 20.10 11.97
CA ASP A 84 7.01 18.76 11.60
C ASP A 84 6.80 18.67 10.09
N VAL A 85 7.35 17.60 9.49
CA VAL A 85 7.15 17.26 8.09
C VAL A 85 6.14 16.12 8.02
N VAL A 86 5.02 16.39 7.36
CA VAL A 86 3.86 15.51 7.28
C VAL A 86 3.67 15.06 5.85
N VAL A 87 3.58 13.76 5.62
CA VAL A 87 3.25 13.16 4.32
C VAL A 87 1.93 12.43 4.45
N ASN A 88 0.93 12.79 3.65
CA ASN A 88 -0.41 12.20 3.69
C ASN A 88 -1.00 12.10 5.12
N GLY A 89 -0.85 13.17 5.92
CA GLY A 89 -1.35 13.24 7.29
C GLY A 89 -0.51 12.51 8.35
N ARG A 90 0.65 11.95 8.01
CA ARG A 90 1.57 11.29 8.96
C ARG A 90 2.87 12.06 9.12
N ILE A 91 3.31 12.28 10.35
CA ILE A 91 4.61 12.90 10.63
C ILE A 91 5.70 11.89 10.25
N VAL A 92 6.54 12.25 9.28
CA VAL A 92 7.63 11.41 8.76
C VAL A 92 9.00 11.94 9.14
N ALA A 93 9.13 13.23 9.40
CA ALA A 93 10.40 13.83 9.77
C ALA A 93 10.19 15.12 10.58
N ARG A 94 11.27 15.58 11.19
CA ARG A 94 11.41 16.91 11.78
C ARG A 94 12.57 17.61 11.13
N GLY A 95 12.49 18.93 11.03
CA GLY A 95 13.53 19.73 10.42
C GLY A 95 13.52 21.18 10.85
N GLU A 96 14.53 21.92 10.43
CA GLU A 96 14.67 23.35 10.69
C GLU A 96 14.42 24.13 9.41
N ILE A 97 13.67 25.23 9.50
CA ILE A 97 13.43 26.10 8.35
C ILE A 97 14.69 26.89 8.04
N VAL A 98 15.12 26.80 6.79
CA VAL A 98 16.22 27.58 6.21
C VAL A 98 15.68 28.43 5.06
N VAL A 99 16.32 29.54 4.76
CA VAL A 99 15.99 30.33 3.56
C VAL A 99 16.95 29.93 2.45
N ILE A 100 16.40 29.40 1.36
CA ILE A 100 17.10 29.08 0.13
C ILE A 100 17.06 30.33 -0.77
N ASP A 101 18.18 30.60 -1.43
CA ASP A 101 18.37 31.68 -2.40
C ASP A 101 18.08 33.09 -1.85
N LYS A 102 19.15 33.87 -1.68
CA LYS A 102 19.07 35.24 -1.14
C LYS A 102 18.29 36.20 -2.03
N GLU A 103 18.14 35.87 -3.31
CA GLU A 103 17.48 36.73 -4.30
C GLU A 103 15.96 36.53 -4.32
N GLU A 104 15.49 35.30 -4.09
CA GLU A 104 14.07 34.94 -4.20
C GLU A 104 13.38 34.57 -2.87
N GLN A 105 14.10 34.62 -1.74
CA GLN A 105 13.58 34.36 -0.39
C GLN A 105 12.74 33.08 -0.31
N ARG A 106 13.22 31.98 -0.89
CA ARG A 106 12.51 30.69 -0.89
C ARG A 106 12.69 30.04 0.47
N PHE A 107 11.65 29.37 0.97
CA PHE A 107 11.78 28.56 2.17
C PHE A 107 12.31 27.17 1.81
N GLY A 108 13.23 26.66 2.62
CA GLY A 108 13.76 25.31 2.59
C GLY A 108 13.74 24.70 3.98
N ILE A 109 14.00 23.40 4.06
CA ILE A 109 14.01 22.68 5.33
C ILE A 109 15.21 21.75 5.36
N THR A 110 16.00 21.85 6.42
CA THR A 110 17.03 20.87 6.73
C THR A 110 16.43 19.81 7.64
N LEU A 111 16.35 18.57 7.16
CA LEU A 111 15.83 17.45 7.96
C LEU A 111 16.82 17.13 9.10
N THR A 112 16.32 17.14 10.33
CA THR A 112 17.11 16.81 11.54
C THR A 112 16.86 15.37 12.00
N ASP A 113 15.63 14.89 11.89
CA ASP A 113 15.24 13.54 12.32
C ASP A 113 14.24 12.95 11.31
N VAL A 114 14.48 11.74 10.82
CA VAL A 114 13.67 11.08 9.79
C VAL A 114 13.21 9.72 10.31
N ALA A 115 11.90 9.48 10.27
CA ALA A 115 11.31 8.21 10.65
C ALA A 115 11.76 7.10 9.67
N LYS A 116 12.15 5.95 10.21
CA LYS A 116 12.58 4.82 9.37
C LYS A 116 11.39 4.26 8.59
N PRO A 117 11.60 3.83 7.33
CA PRO A 117 10.60 3.10 6.57
C PRO A 117 10.14 1.87 7.38
N GLY A 118 8.84 1.75 7.62
CA GLY A 118 8.24 0.63 8.37
C GLY A 118 8.10 0.83 9.89
N THR A 119 8.66 1.89 10.48
CA THR A 119 8.47 2.16 11.92
C THR A 119 7.46 3.28 12.14
N LYS A 120 6.30 2.93 12.69
CA LYS A 120 5.34 3.91 13.22
C LYS A 120 6.03 4.68 14.35
N LEU A 121 6.24 5.98 14.18
CA LEU A 121 6.61 6.85 15.29
C LEU A 121 5.40 6.94 16.22
N GLN A 122 5.39 6.10 17.26
CA GLN A 122 4.31 6.08 18.23
C GLN A 122 4.36 7.38 19.03
N ALA A 123 3.32 8.20 18.87
CA ALA A 123 3.04 9.32 19.73
C ALA A 123 3.12 8.84 21.19
N ARG A 124 4.03 9.44 21.94
CA ARG A 124 4.27 9.15 23.35
C ARG A 124 2.95 9.43 24.06
N LYS A 125 2.30 8.38 24.56
CA LYS A 125 1.07 8.46 25.33
C LYS A 125 1.35 9.38 26.53
N SER A 126 0.73 10.56 26.54
CA SER A 126 0.69 11.44 27.71
C SER A 126 0.01 10.67 28.84
N ARG A 127 0.81 10.23 29.81
CA ARG A 127 0.34 9.79 31.10
C ARG A 127 0.11 11.07 31.91
N ALA A 128 -1.12 11.58 31.86
CA ALA A 128 -1.61 12.48 32.89
C ALA A 128 -1.83 11.65 34.16
N ALA A 129 -1.21 12.09 35.26
CA ALA A 129 -1.50 11.72 36.63
C ALA A 129 -1.76 13.02 37.38
#